data_AF-A0A923VTQ8-F1
#
_entry.id   AF-A0A923VTQ8-F1
#
_cell.length_a   1.000
_cell.length_b   1.000
_cell.length_c   1.000
_cell.angle_alpha   90.00
_cell.angle_beta   90.00
_cell.angle_gamma   90.00
#
_symmetry.space_group_name_H-M   'P 1'
#
loop_
_entity.id
_entity.type
_entity.pdbx_description
1 polymer ?
#
loop_
_entity_poly.entity_id
_entity_poly.type
_entity_poly.pdbx_seq_one_letter_code
_entity_poly.pdbx_strand_id
1 'polypeptide(L)'
;MINLYNTHIESLSIHRVGNKSRNEAIFLSEQTFSLNDEIVPLMKEYFFKPFREKEENYFQFAHEVDLDYNDMFKFATEVFENPSKIHEISKKITTHLFEQSNHPHIKNGEVYVTYLTNLNIDNNVVDAIGIFKSEIQTDFLQFEEKGTHLEMILQQGVNLSKLDKGCLIFNYKKE
;
A
#
# COMPACT_ATOMS: atom_id res chain seq x y z
N MET A 1 14.09 -4.87 15.61
CA MET A 1 12.82 -4.32 16.12
C MET A 1 12.47 -3.07 15.34
N ILE A 2 11.30 -3.09 14.69
CA ILE A 2 10.77 -1.97 13.91
C ILE A 2 9.96 -1.04 14.83
N ASN A 3 10.09 0.27 14.61
CA ASN A 3 9.20 1.28 15.18
C ASN A 3 8.69 2.21 14.06
N LEU A 4 7.36 2.28 13.96
CA LEU A 4 6.62 3.02 12.92
C LEU A 4 5.92 4.27 13.45
N TYR A 5 6.16 4.66 14.71
CA TYR A 5 5.41 5.76 15.34
C TYR A 5 5.74 7.12 14.71
N ASN A 6 7.02 7.35 14.41
CA ASN A 6 7.50 8.60 13.82
C ASN A 6 7.44 8.62 12.29
N THR A 7 6.94 7.55 11.66
CA THR A 7 6.92 7.42 10.21
C THR A 7 6.12 8.56 9.57
N HIS A 8 6.66 9.17 8.52
CA HIS A 8 5.91 10.09 7.66
C HIS A 8 5.55 9.41 6.34
N ILE A 9 4.39 9.76 5.79
CA ILE A 9 3.97 9.35 4.44
C ILE A 9 4.26 10.54 3.54
N GLU A 10 5.36 10.51 2.81
CA GLU A 10 5.78 11.61 1.93
C GLU A 10 5.00 11.64 0.63
N SER A 11 4.58 10.46 0.15
CA SER A 11 3.79 10.31 -1.06
C SER A 11 2.85 9.12 -0.93
N LEU A 12 1.66 9.24 -1.52
CA LEU A 12 0.68 8.18 -1.63
C LEU A 12 0.17 8.09 -3.08
N SER A 13 0.41 6.94 -3.71
CA SER A 13 -0.21 6.57 -4.98
C SER A 13 -1.31 5.54 -4.72
N ILE A 14 -2.48 5.74 -5.33
CA ILE A 14 -3.60 4.80 -5.22
C ILE A 14 -3.95 4.31 -6.61
N HIS A 15 -3.99 2.99 -6.79
CA HIS A 15 -4.36 2.32 -8.04
C HIS A 15 -5.41 1.23 -7.73
N ARG A 16 -5.89 0.54 -8.76
CA ARG A 16 -6.69 -0.68 -8.57
C ARG A 16 -6.10 -1.81 -9.41
N VAL A 17 -5.91 -2.96 -8.78
CA VAL A 17 -5.44 -4.16 -9.45
C VAL A 17 -6.61 -5.13 -9.63
N GLY A 18 -6.76 -5.63 -10.84
CA GLY A 18 -7.70 -6.69 -11.19
C GLY A 18 -7.07 -8.08 -11.13
N ASN A 19 -7.80 -9.07 -11.63
CA ASN A 19 -7.36 -10.45 -11.80
C ASN A 19 -7.59 -10.90 -13.25
N LYS A 20 -6.52 -11.36 -13.90
CA LYS A 20 -6.53 -11.78 -15.29
C LYS A 20 -7.44 -12.98 -15.55
N SER A 21 -7.47 -13.96 -14.65
CA SER A 21 -8.31 -15.15 -14.81
C SER A 21 -9.80 -14.86 -14.67
N ARG A 22 -10.15 -13.67 -14.14
CA ARG A 22 -11.52 -13.21 -13.94
C ARG A 22 -11.93 -12.11 -14.94
N ASN A 23 -11.08 -11.81 -15.92
CA ASN A 23 -11.25 -10.67 -16.84
C ASN A 23 -11.46 -9.33 -16.13
N GLU A 24 -10.88 -9.17 -14.95
CA GLU A 24 -10.95 -7.93 -14.18
C GLU A 24 -9.75 -7.05 -14.58
N ALA A 25 -10.03 -5.81 -14.99
CA ALA A 25 -8.99 -4.90 -15.48
C ALA A 25 -8.15 -4.27 -14.35
N ILE A 26 -6.97 -3.77 -14.72
CA ILE A 26 -6.15 -2.86 -13.92
C ILE A 26 -6.59 -1.41 -14.17
N PHE A 27 -6.49 -0.56 -13.16
CA PHE A 27 -6.66 0.90 -13.27
C PHE A 27 -5.48 1.60 -12.60
N LEU A 28 -4.77 2.41 -13.37
CA LEU A 28 -3.61 3.17 -12.91
C LEU A 28 -3.98 4.66 -12.87
N SER A 29 -4.06 5.23 -11.67
CA SER A 29 -4.21 6.67 -11.51
C SER A 29 -3.05 7.43 -12.16
N GLU A 30 -3.37 8.57 -12.78
CA GLU A 30 -2.41 9.45 -13.46
C GLU A 30 -1.62 10.36 -12.51
N GLN A 31 -2.12 10.54 -11.28
CA GLN A 31 -1.55 11.45 -10.28
C GLN A 31 -1.54 10.80 -8.89
N THR A 32 -0.68 11.32 -8.02
CA THR A 32 -0.64 10.98 -6.61
C THR A 32 -1.87 11.50 -5.87
N PHE A 33 -2.22 10.85 -4.77
CA PHE A 33 -3.23 11.34 -3.86
C PHE A 33 -2.63 12.47 -3.00
N SER A 34 -3.32 13.60 -2.93
CA SER A 34 -2.92 14.73 -2.09
C SER A 34 -3.29 14.46 -0.64
N LEU A 35 -2.28 14.15 0.18
CA LEU A 35 -2.44 13.93 1.61
C LEU A 35 -2.80 15.24 2.32
N ASN A 36 -3.63 15.14 3.36
CA ASN A 36 -4.01 16.25 4.23
C ASN A 36 -4.03 15.79 5.70
N ASP A 37 -4.14 16.75 6.62
CA ASP A 37 -4.04 16.52 8.06
C ASP A 37 -5.15 15.60 8.61
N GLU A 38 -6.28 15.49 7.92
CA GLU A 38 -7.40 14.62 8.31
C GLU A 38 -7.17 13.15 7.88
N ILE A 39 -6.63 12.94 6.68
CA ILE A 39 -6.44 11.60 6.09
C ILE A 39 -5.16 10.93 6.60
N VAL A 40 -4.09 11.70 6.83
CA VAL A 40 -2.79 11.13 7.23
C VAL A 40 -2.89 10.25 8.48
N PRO A 41 -3.52 10.68 9.60
CA PRO A 41 -3.65 9.83 10.79
C PRO A 41 -4.39 8.53 10.51
N LEU A 42 -5.46 8.58 9.70
CA LEU A 42 -6.26 7.42 9.32
C LEU A 42 -5.44 6.42 8.50
N MET A 43 -4.67 6.91 7.52
CA MET A 43 -3.81 6.07 6.68
C MET A 43 -2.67 5.44 7.49
N LYS A 44 -2.03 6.19 8.40
CA LYS A 44 -0.99 5.64 9.27
C LYS A 44 -1.52 4.52 10.14
N GLU A 45 -2.68 4.70 10.75
CA GLU A 45 -3.29 3.66 11.58
C GLU A 45 -3.67 2.44 10.74
N TYR A 46 -4.32 2.66 9.60
CA TYR A 46 -4.73 1.60 8.69
C TYR A 46 -3.55 0.77 8.16
N PHE A 47 -2.46 1.42 7.75
CA PHE A 47 -1.29 0.77 7.16
C PHE A 47 -0.38 0.12 8.20
N PHE A 48 -0.16 0.76 9.35
CA PHE A 48 0.91 0.34 10.27
C PHE A 48 0.44 -0.49 11.45
N LYS A 49 -0.84 -0.43 11.84
CA LYS A 49 -1.37 -1.24 12.94
C LYS A 49 -1.03 -2.73 12.81
N PRO A 50 -1.19 -3.39 11.63
CA PRO A 50 -0.89 -4.81 11.49
C PRO A 50 0.59 -5.19 11.71
N PHE A 51 1.51 -4.23 11.56
CA PHE A 51 2.95 -4.42 11.75
C PHE A 51 3.41 -4.15 13.19
N ARG A 52 2.54 -3.58 14.05
CA ARG A 52 2.81 -3.40 15.48
C ARG A 52 2.42 -4.62 16.32
N GLU A 53 1.49 -5.43 15.82
CA GLU A 53 0.82 -6.50 16.58
C GLU A 53 1.36 -7.92 16.29
N LYS A 54 2.16 -8.10 15.24
CA LYS A 54 2.61 -9.43 14.77
C LYS A 54 4.11 -9.65 14.95
N GLU A 55 4.50 -10.92 15.01
CA GLU A 55 5.90 -11.35 14.87
C GLU A 55 6.55 -10.72 13.64
N GLU A 56 7.75 -10.18 13.85
CA GLU A 56 8.52 -9.51 12.81
C GLU A 56 9.13 -10.56 11.86
N ASN A 57 8.45 -10.85 10.76
CA ASN A 57 9.01 -11.66 9.69
C ASN A 57 9.79 -10.76 8.72
N TYR A 58 11.10 -10.73 8.89
CA TYR A 58 11.99 -10.05 7.96
C TYR A 58 12.39 -11.00 6.82
N PHE A 59 12.33 -10.49 5.61
CA PHE A 59 12.79 -11.18 4.42
C PHE A 59 13.76 -10.27 3.66
N GLN A 60 14.66 -10.89 2.92
CA GLN A 60 15.51 -10.21 1.95
C GLN A 60 15.07 -10.61 0.55
N PHE A 61 15.24 -9.70 -0.41
CA PHE A 61 15.07 -10.08 -1.80
C PHE A 61 16.08 -11.16 -2.16
N ALA A 62 15.64 -12.11 -2.96
CA ALA A 62 16.47 -13.19 -3.47
C ALA A 62 16.08 -13.47 -4.92
N HIS A 63 17.03 -14.02 -5.67
CA HIS A 63 16.83 -14.55 -7.00
C HIS A 63 17.91 -15.61 -7.26
N GLU A 64 17.57 -16.69 -7.97
CA GLU A 64 18.48 -17.85 -8.14
C GLU A 64 19.77 -17.51 -8.91
N VAL A 65 19.70 -16.51 -9.78
CA VAL A 65 20.82 -16.06 -10.63
C VAL A 65 21.48 -14.80 -10.08
N ASP A 66 20.74 -13.68 -10.06
CA ASP A 66 21.20 -12.38 -9.60
C ASP A 66 20.00 -11.55 -9.14
N LEU A 67 20.17 -10.73 -8.10
CA LEU A 67 19.14 -9.81 -7.59
C LEU A 67 18.66 -8.82 -8.65
N ASP A 68 19.50 -8.49 -9.64
CA ASP A 68 19.14 -7.65 -10.77
C ASP A 68 18.02 -8.25 -11.65
N TYR A 69 17.67 -9.53 -11.46
CA TYR A 69 16.51 -10.15 -12.12
C TYR A 69 15.23 -10.10 -11.28
N ASN A 70 15.29 -9.65 -10.02
CA ASN A 70 14.11 -9.45 -9.19
C ASN A 70 13.47 -8.07 -9.50
N ASP A 71 12.29 -8.07 -10.11
CA ASP A 71 11.59 -6.84 -10.49
C ASP A 71 11.28 -5.92 -9.30
N MET A 72 10.83 -6.49 -8.18
CA MET A 72 10.53 -5.71 -6.99
C MET A 72 11.78 -5.10 -6.36
N PHE A 73 12.92 -5.80 -6.38
CA PHE A 73 14.20 -5.26 -5.95
C PHE A 73 14.64 -4.08 -6.83
N LYS A 74 14.52 -4.21 -8.16
CA LYS A 74 14.80 -3.12 -9.11
C LYS A 74 13.90 -1.92 -8.89
N PHE A 75 12.59 -2.14 -8.73
CA PHE A 75 11.63 -1.07 -8.47
C PHE A 75 11.92 -0.35 -7.15
N ALA A 76 12.19 -1.11 -6.08
CA ALA A 76 12.53 -0.52 -4.80
C ALA A 76 13.84 0.29 -4.88
N THR A 77 14.86 -0.24 -5.56
CA THR A 77 16.12 0.45 -5.79
C THR A 77 15.93 1.76 -6.56
N GLU A 78 15.15 1.76 -7.65
CA GLU A 78 14.89 2.97 -8.44
C GLU A 78 14.18 4.06 -7.61
N VAL A 79 13.28 3.67 -6.70
CA VAL A 79 12.62 4.59 -5.76
C VAL A 79 13.60 5.14 -4.74
N PHE A 80 14.43 4.30 -4.12
CA PHE A 80 15.38 4.77 -3.10
C PHE A 80 16.48 5.68 -3.68
N GLU A 81 16.87 5.46 -4.94
CA GLU A 81 17.83 6.33 -5.64
C GLU A 81 17.18 7.66 -6.07
N ASN A 82 15.89 7.65 -6.40
CA ASN A 82 15.15 8.84 -6.76
C ASN A 82 13.68 8.80 -6.29
N PRO A 83 13.41 9.25 -5.04
CA PRO A 83 12.07 9.19 -4.45
C PRO A 83 11.00 9.92 -5.24
N SER A 84 11.36 10.95 -6.02
CA SER A 84 10.41 11.69 -6.88
C SER A 84 9.73 10.81 -7.94
N LYS A 85 10.33 9.66 -8.28
CA LYS A 85 9.77 8.71 -9.24
C LYS A 85 8.73 7.77 -8.64
N ILE A 86 8.47 7.82 -7.33
CA ILE A 86 7.60 6.85 -6.63
C ILE A 86 6.27 6.63 -7.34
N HIS A 87 5.65 7.67 -7.91
CA HIS A 87 4.38 7.52 -8.61
C HIS A 87 4.49 6.73 -9.93
N GLU A 88 5.54 6.97 -10.70
CA GLU A 88 5.77 6.20 -11.93
C GLU A 88 6.16 4.76 -11.60
N ILE A 89 6.89 4.54 -10.50
CA ILE A 89 7.22 3.19 -10.03
C ILE A 89 6.02 2.48 -9.41
N SER A 90 5.09 3.18 -8.76
CA SER A 90 3.87 2.56 -8.24
C SER A 90 2.97 2.01 -9.35
N LYS A 91 2.98 2.64 -10.53
CA LYS A 91 2.36 2.09 -11.75
C LYS A 91 3.04 0.77 -12.14
N LYS A 92 4.38 0.72 -12.20
CA LYS A 92 5.14 -0.52 -12.50
C LYS A 92 4.87 -1.63 -11.47
N ILE A 93 4.87 -1.31 -10.17
CA ILE A 93 4.57 -2.24 -9.07
C ILE A 93 3.16 -2.82 -9.23
N THR A 94 2.16 -1.96 -9.49
CA THR A 94 0.77 -2.41 -9.64
C THR A 94 0.58 -3.24 -10.91
N THR A 95 1.24 -2.89 -12.01
CA THR A 95 1.28 -3.71 -13.23
C THR A 95 1.92 -5.07 -12.95
N HIS A 96 3.06 -5.12 -12.27
CA HIS A 96 3.67 -6.39 -11.89
C HIS A 96 2.73 -7.25 -11.04
N LEU A 97 2.04 -6.65 -10.06
CA LEU A 97 1.02 -7.34 -9.26
C LEU A 97 -0.13 -7.88 -10.13
N PHE A 98 -0.58 -7.15 -11.14
CA PHE A 98 -1.57 -7.62 -12.11
C PHE A 98 -1.07 -8.80 -12.95
N GLU A 99 0.17 -8.73 -13.42
CA GLU A 99 0.82 -9.82 -14.18
C GLU A 99 0.90 -11.12 -13.36
N GLN A 100 1.12 -11.02 -12.05
CA GLN A 100 1.14 -12.16 -11.13
C GLN A 100 -0.25 -12.59 -10.64
N SER A 101 -1.31 -11.81 -10.88
CA SER A 101 -2.67 -12.07 -10.39
C SER A 101 -3.47 -12.98 -11.33
N ASN A 102 -3.06 -14.25 -11.43
CA ASN A 102 -3.70 -15.26 -12.30
C ASN A 102 -4.50 -16.33 -11.55
N HIS A 103 -4.36 -16.42 -10.22
CA HIS A 103 -5.08 -17.44 -9.45
C HIS A 103 -6.53 -16.97 -9.15
N PRO A 104 -7.58 -17.80 -9.35
CA PRO A 104 -8.97 -17.38 -9.18
C PRO A 104 -9.35 -16.83 -7.81
N HIS A 105 -8.63 -17.24 -6.76
CA HIS A 105 -8.83 -16.76 -5.39
C HIS A 105 -8.16 -15.42 -5.07
N ILE A 106 -7.36 -14.86 -5.98
CA ILE A 106 -6.86 -13.50 -5.83
C ILE A 106 -8.01 -12.54 -6.16
N LYS A 107 -8.40 -11.72 -5.20
CA LYS A 107 -9.47 -10.73 -5.38
C LYS A 107 -8.90 -9.47 -6.05
N ASN A 108 -9.72 -8.72 -6.77
CA ASN A 108 -9.40 -7.35 -7.14
C ASN A 108 -9.33 -6.45 -5.89
N GLY A 109 -8.89 -5.20 -6.07
CA GLY A 109 -8.90 -4.23 -4.99
C GLY A 109 -8.01 -3.02 -5.21
N GLU A 110 -8.14 -2.03 -4.33
CA GLU A 110 -7.29 -0.86 -4.29
C GLU A 110 -5.89 -1.22 -3.79
N VAL A 111 -4.87 -0.65 -4.44
CA VAL A 111 -3.45 -0.79 -4.11
C VAL A 111 -2.91 0.58 -3.74
N TYR A 112 -2.31 0.67 -2.57
CA TYR A 112 -1.69 1.87 -2.03
C TYR A 112 -0.18 1.67 -2.03
N VAL A 113 0.55 2.55 -2.72
CA VAL A 113 2.01 2.56 -2.73
C VAL A 113 2.49 3.86 -2.13
N THR A 114 3.34 3.77 -1.12
CA THR A 114 3.80 4.90 -0.32
C THR A 114 5.31 4.97 -0.30
N TYR A 115 5.86 6.18 -0.31
CA TYR A 115 7.22 6.43 0.13
C TYR A 115 7.16 6.96 1.56
N LEU A 116 7.94 6.33 2.43
CA LEU A 116 7.88 6.51 3.87
C LEU A 116 9.26 6.92 4.39
N THR A 117 9.30 7.89 5.29
CA THR A 117 10.53 8.36 5.96
C THR A 117 10.38 8.25 7.46
N ASN A 118 11.49 8.39 8.20
CA ASN A 118 11.52 8.36 9.67
C ASN A 118 11.03 7.05 10.31
N LEU A 119 11.17 5.92 9.61
CA LEU A 119 11.00 4.60 10.21
C LEU A 119 12.24 4.26 11.00
N ASN A 120 12.10 3.50 12.07
CA ASN A 120 13.26 3.02 12.82
C ASN A 120 13.33 1.48 12.76
N ILE A 121 14.49 0.96 12.38
CA ILE A 121 14.81 -0.48 12.43
C ILE A 121 16.15 -0.66 13.14
N ASP A 122 16.14 -1.41 14.24
CA ASP A 122 17.35 -1.66 15.07
C ASP A 122 18.11 -0.37 15.45
N ASN A 123 17.36 0.68 15.82
CA ASN A 123 17.86 2.02 16.14
C ASN A 123 18.42 2.83 14.96
N ASN A 124 18.26 2.35 13.72
CA ASN A 124 18.60 3.11 12.52
C ASN A 124 17.36 3.77 11.94
N VAL A 125 17.44 5.07 11.70
CA VAL A 125 16.42 5.78 10.94
C VAL A 125 16.60 5.47 9.47
N VAL A 126 15.56 4.93 8.83
CA VAL A 126 15.59 4.48 7.43
C VAL A 126 14.33 4.92 6.70
N ASP A 127 14.46 4.98 5.37
CA ASP A 127 13.34 5.12 4.47
C ASP A 127 12.76 3.75 4.09
N ALA A 128 11.50 3.74 3.68
CA ALA A 128 10.83 2.53 3.24
C ALA A 128 9.79 2.80 2.15
N ILE A 129 9.39 1.71 1.49
CA ILE A 129 8.24 1.69 0.59
C ILE A 129 7.18 0.84 1.26
N GLY A 130 5.98 1.40 1.41
CA GLY A 130 4.81 0.64 1.86
C GLY A 130 3.93 0.28 0.68
N ILE A 131 3.60 -1.01 0.53
CA ILE A 131 2.66 -1.50 -0.48
C ILE A 131 1.52 -2.19 0.25
N PHE A 132 0.31 -1.68 0.09
CA PHE A 132 -0.87 -2.16 0.81
C PHE A 132 -1.99 -2.45 -0.18
N LYS A 133 -2.83 -3.44 0.11
CA LYS A 133 -3.97 -3.78 -0.73
C LYS A 133 -5.21 -4.04 0.12
N SER A 134 -6.32 -3.40 -0.26
CA SER A 134 -7.66 -3.68 0.26
C SER A 134 -8.44 -4.52 -0.75
N GLU A 135 -8.96 -5.66 -0.33
CA GLU A 135 -9.72 -6.60 -1.15
C GLU A 135 -11.19 -6.68 -0.74
N ILE A 136 -11.51 -6.20 0.46
CA ILE A 136 -12.83 -6.32 1.06
C ILE A 136 -13.46 -4.95 1.24
N GLN A 137 -14.63 -4.77 0.64
CA GLN A 137 -15.52 -3.65 0.94
C GLN A 137 -16.57 -4.11 1.95
N THR A 138 -16.99 -3.20 2.82
CA THR A 138 -18.03 -3.42 3.83
C THR A 138 -19.16 -2.43 3.61
N ASP A 139 -20.39 -2.89 3.82
CA ASP A 139 -21.57 -2.05 3.85
C ASP A 139 -21.56 -1.16 5.10
N PHE A 140 -21.86 0.12 4.95
CA PHE A 140 -22.09 1.04 6.06
C PHE A 140 -23.27 1.96 5.75
N LEU A 141 -23.93 2.43 6.81
CA LEU A 141 -25.07 3.33 6.70
C LEU A 141 -24.61 4.76 7.00
N GLN A 142 -24.77 5.65 6.03
CA GLN A 142 -24.62 7.09 6.20
C GLN A 142 -26.00 7.71 6.44
N PHE A 143 -26.09 8.71 7.30
CA PHE A 143 -27.32 9.44 7.55
C PHE A 143 -27.16 10.90 7.15
N GLU A 144 -28.14 11.43 6.42
CA GLU A 144 -28.20 12.83 6.01
C GLU A 144 -29.50 13.48 6.52
N GLU A 145 -29.40 14.68 7.06
CA GLU A 145 -30.56 15.47 7.47
C GLU A 145 -31.22 16.11 6.24
N LYS A 146 -32.50 15.79 5.99
CA LYS A 146 -33.32 16.44 4.96
C LYS A 146 -34.52 17.11 5.60
N GLY A 147 -34.33 18.38 5.98
CA GLY A 147 -35.37 19.20 6.60
C GLY A 147 -35.80 18.63 7.95
N THR A 148 -36.88 17.84 7.97
CA THR A 148 -37.48 17.27 9.19
C THR A 148 -37.31 15.77 9.35
N HIS A 149 -36.59 15.08 8.46
CA HIS A 149 -36.32 13.65 8.59
C HIS A 149 -34.85 13.32 8.31
N LEU A 150 -34.39 12.20 8.88
CA LEU A 150 -33.10 11.59 8.54
C LEU A 150 -33.30 10.61 7.39
N GLU A 151 -32.50 10.76 6.34
CA GLU A 151 -32.41 9.79 5.26
C GLU A 151 -31.28 8.82 5.54
N MET A 152 -31.55 7.52 5.37
CA MET A 152 -30.56 6.46 5.49
C MET A 152 -30.02 6.10 4.11
N ILE A 153 -28.71 6.13 3.95
CA ILE A 153 -28.01 5.84 2.70
C ILE A 153 -27.07 4.66 2.92
N LEU A 154 -27.32 3.57 2.19
CA LEU A 154 -26.40 2.43 2.17
C LEU A 154 -25.22 2.75 1.25
N GLN A 155 -24.01 2.66 1.80
CA GLN A 155 -22.76 2.84 1.06
C GLN A 155 -21.86 1.63 1.22
N GLN A 156 -20.97 1.42 0.26
CA GLN A 156 -19.92 0.41 0.29
C GLN A 156 -18.57 1.09 0.27
N GLY A 157 -17.66 0.66 1.14
CA GLY A 157 -16.34 1.25 1.25
C GLY A 157 -15.31 0.34 1.89
N VAL A 158 -14.05 0.79 1.86
CA VAL A 158 -12.94 0.09 2.48
C VAL A 158 -13.01 0.25 4.00
N ASN A 159 -12.92 -0.86 4.72
CA ASN A 159 -12.90 -0.85 6.17
C ASN A 159 -11.48 -0.53 6.69
N LEU A 160 -11.29 0.69 7.20
CA LEU A 160 -10.00 1.18 7.71
C LEU A 160 -9.52 0.49 9.00
N SER A 161 -10.32 -0.38 9.61
CA SER A 161 -9.89 -1.16 10.78
C SER A 161 -9.10 -2.42 10.44
N LYS A 162 -9.16 -2.87 9.17
CA LYS A 162 -8.59 -4.16 8.76
C LYS A 162 -7.96 -4.07 7.37
N LEU A 163 -6.63 -4.07 7.34
CA LEU A 163 -5.86 -4.24 6.12
C LEU A 163 -5.82 -5.73 5.72
N ASP A 164 -6.06 -6.02 4.43
CA ASP A 164 -6.05 -7.39 3.92
C ASP A 164 -4.64 -7.90 3.64
N LYS A 165 -3.84 -7.13 2.90
CA LYS A 165 -2.45 -7.47 2.56
C LYS A 165 -1.57 -6.23 2.62
N GLY A 166 -0.35 -6.40 3.10
CA GLY A 166 0.63 -5.32 3.11
C GLY A 166 2.05 -5.84 3.23
N CYS A 167 2.99 -5.09 2.68
CA CYS A 167 4.41 -5.25 2.95
C CYS A 167 5.10 -3.90 3.11
N LEU A 168 6.18 -3.90 3.89
CA LEU A 168 7.11 -2.79 4.03
C LEU A 168 8.46 -3.25 3.47
N ILE A 169 9.02 -2.48 2.55
CA ILE A 169 10.35 -2.70 2.00
C ILE A 169 11.25 -1.63 2.59
N PHE A 170 12.19 -2.02 3.44
CA PHE A 170 13.11 -1.08 4.11
C PHE A 170 14.37 -0.87 3.27
N ASN A 171 14.86 0.37 3.19
CA ASN A 171 16.18 0.66 2.67
C ASN A 171 17.24 0.41 3.76
N TYR A 172 17.45 -0.86 4.11
CA TYR A 172 18.33 -1.27 5.20
C TYR A 172 19.06 -2.55 4.83
N LYS A 173 20.39 -2.58 5.00
CA LYS A 173 21.26 -3.73 4.67
C LYS A 173 20.96 -4.28 3.27
N LYS A 174 21.25 -3.46 2.26
CA LYS A 174 21.06 -3.80 0.83
C LYS A 174 21.95 -4.97 0.38
N GLU A 175 23.04 -5.22 1.12
CA GLU A 175 24.03 -6.31 0.90
C GLU A 175 23.74 -7.54 1.77
#